data_AF-A0A963I9K3-F1
#
_entry.id   AF-A0A963I9K3-F1
#
_cell.length_a   1.000
_cell.length_b   1.000
_cell.length_c   1.000
_cell.angle_alpha   90.00
_cell.angle_beta   90.00
_cell.angle_gamma   90.00
#
_symmetry.space_group_name_H-M   'P 1'
#
loop_
_entity.id
_entity.type
_entity.pdbx_description
1 polymer ?
#
loop_
_entity_poly.entity_id
_entity_poly.type
_entity_poly.pdbx_seq_one_letter_code
_entity_poly.pdbx_strand_id
1 'polypeptide(L)' 'MPLITVHLIENVFTAEEKVDMITKLTDAMVQIEGEAMRAVTWVKIEEVPEGQWGIAGQALTAGMVHQMQRAA' A
#
# COMPACT_ATOMS: atom_id res chain seq x y z
N MET A 1 -10.10 -5.35 16.50
CA MET A 1 -10.04 -4.23 15.56
C MET A 1 -8.68 -4.27 14.89
N PRO A 2 -8.56 -4.83 13.67
CA PRO A 2 -7.29 -4.91 12.96
C PRO A 2 -6.89 -3.54 12.40
N LEU A 3 -5.59 -3.24 12.49
CA LEU A 3 -4.97 -2.07 11.88
C LEU A 3 -3.96 -2.55 10.84
N ILE A 4 -4.17 -2.17 9.59
CA ILE A 4 -3.25 -2.38 8.48
C ILE A 4 -2.59 -1.04 8.17
N THR A 5 -1.26 -1.00 8.17
CA THR A 5 -0.51 0.17 7.73
C THR A 5 0.28 -0.18 6.49
N VAL A 6 -0.02 0.50 5.39
CA VAL A 6 0.66 0.35 4.10
C VAL A 6 1.67 1.49 3.98
N HIS A 7 2.95 1.15 4.04
CA HIS A 7 4.02 2.09 3.74
C HIS A 7 4.33 2.00 2.25
N LEU A 8 4.34 3.13 1.56
CA LEU A 8 4.66 3.20 0.14
C LEU A 8 5.45 4.46 -0.20
N ILE A 9 6.09 4.47 -1.37
CA ILE A 9 6.81 5.65 -1.87
C ILE A 9 5.80 6.56 -2.58
N GLU A 10 5.92 7.87 -2.38
CA GLU A 10 5.11 8.87 -3.09
C GLU A 10 5.17 8.65 -4.61
N ASN A 11 4.07 8.93 -5.31
CA ASN A 11 3.94 8.84 -6.77
C ASN A 11 4.10 7.42 -7.39
N VAL A 12 4.30 6.37 -6.59
CA VAL A 12 4.26 4.99 -7.09
C VAL A 12 2.83 4.57 -7.45
N PHE A 13 1.85 4.95 -6.64
CA PHE A 13 0.44 4.60 -6.86
C PHE A 13 -0.39 5.85 -7.08
N THR A 14 -1.37 5.74 -7.98
CA THR A 14 -2.39 6.76 -8.20
C THR A 14 -3.34 6.87 -7.00
N ALA A 15 -4.09 7.97 -6.93
CA ALA A 15 -5.12 8.14 -5.91
C ALA A 15 -6.19 7.03 -5.95
N GLU A 16 -6.58 6.58 -7.16
CA GLU A 16 -7.55 5.51 -7.36
C GLU A 16 -7.01 4.16 -6.86
N GLU A 17 -5.75 3.82 -7.19
CA GLU A 17 -5.11 2.60 -6.70
C GLU A 17 -4.99 2.57 -5.17
N LYS A 18 -4.76 3.72 -4.53
CA LYS A 18 -4.76 3.84 -3.06
C LYS A 18 -6.14 3.56 -2.45
N VAL A 19 -7.22 4.01 -3.09
CA VAL A 19 -8.61 3.67 -2.68
C VAL A 19 -8.89 2.18 -2.85
N ASP A 20 -8.42 1.60 -3.96
CA ASP A 20 -8.54 0.17 -4.22
C ASP A 20 -7.78 -0.67 -3.18
N MET A 21 -6.60 -0.24 -2.75
CA MET A 21 -5.85 -0.91 -1.67
C MET A 21 -6.66 -0.96 -0.37
N ILE A 22 -7.26 0.16 0.03
CA ILE A 22 -8.08 0.23 1.25
C ILE A 22 -9.23 -0.77 1.18
N THR A 23 -9.91 -0.81 0.03
CA THR A 23 -11.05 -1.72 -0.20
C THR A 23 -10.59 -3.18 -0.12
N LYS A 24 -9.58 -3.55 -0.90
CA LYS A 24 -9.09 -4.94 -1.00
C LYS A 24 -8.50 -5.47 0.32
N LEU A 25 -7.77 -4.64 1.05
CA LEU A 25 -7.22 -5.02 2.36
C LEU A 25 -8.32 -5.21 3.41
N THR A 26 -9.37 -4.39 3.35
CA THR A 26 -10.55 -4.57 4.21
C THR A 26 -11.29 -5.86 3.87
N ASP A 27 -11.49 -6.14 2.58
CA ASP A 27 -12.13 -7.37 2.11
C ASP A 27 -11.33 -8.62 2.50
N ALA A 28 -9.99 -8.54 2.48
CA ALA A 28 -9.14 -9.64 2.95
C ALA A 28 -9.40 -9.97 4.44
N MET A 29 -9.56 -8.96 5.29
CA MET A 29 -9.90 -9.19 6.71
C MET A 29 -11.30 -9.77 6.88
N VAL A 30 -12.26 -9.31 6.08
CA VAL A 30 -13.62 -9.84 6.04
C VAL A 30 -13.64 -11.31 5.63
N GLN A 31 -12.81 -11.72 4.68
CA GLN A 31 -12.71 -13.12 4.26
C GLN A 31 -12.16 -14.03 5.36
N ILE A 32 -11.31 -13.52 6.27
CA ILE A 32 -10.71 -14.30 7.36
C ILE A 32 -11.67 -14.41 8.56
N GLU A 33 -12.21 -13.28 9.00
CA GLU A 33 -12.90 -13.15 10.29
C GLU A 33 -14.42 -12.89 10.15
N GLY A 34 -14.92 -12.72 8.93
CA GLY A 34 -16.33 -12.44 8.62
C GLY A 34 -16.69 -10.95 8.51
N GLU A 35 -17.90 -10.69 8.00
CA GLU A 35 -18.38 -9.35 7.63
C GLU A 35 -18.46 -8.37 8.81
N ALA A 36 -18.66 -8.87 10.03
CA ALA A 36 -18.67 -8.06 11.24
C ALA A 36 -17.36 -7.26 11.44
N MET A 37 -16.26 -7.73 10.86
CA MET A 37 -14.96 -7.08 10.99
C MET A 37 -14.77 -5.88 10.06
N ARG A 38 -15.61 -5.68 9.04
CA ARG A 38 -15.48 -4.58 8.07
C ARG A 38 -15.47 -3.22 8.77
N ALA A 39 -16.44 -2.99 9.65
CA ALA A 39 -16.62 -1.70 10.34
C ALA A 39 -15.49 -1.36 11.33
N VAL A 40 -14.68 -2.35 11.71
CA VAL A 40 -13.61 -2.20 12.70
C VAL A 40 -12.22 -2.49 12.12
N THR A 41 -12.12 -2.63 10.80
CA THR A 41 -10.87 -2.79 10.07
C THR A 41 -10.38 -1.44 9.61
N TRP A 42 -9.19 -1.05 10.05
CA TRP A 42 -8.59 0.24 9.72
C TRP A 42 -7.44 0.04 8.75
N VAL A 43 -7.44 0.80 7.66
CA VAL A 43 -6.32 0.83 6.70
C VAL A 43 -5.77 2.25 6.68
N LYS A 44 -4.47 2.37 6.96
CA LYS A 44 -3.73 3.62 6.94
C LYS A 44 -2.65 3.53 5.87
N ILE A 45 -2.58 4.54 5.00
CA ILE A 45 -1.52 4.68 4.00
C ILE A 45 -0.53 5.74 4.49
N GLU A 46 0.75 5.38 4.52
CA GLU A 46 1.85 6.28 4.88
C GLU A 46 2.81 6.37 3.70
N GLU A 47 2.90 7.56 3.11
CA GLU A 47 3.75 7.82 1.97
C GLU A 47 5.10 8.37 2.44
N VAL A 48 6.17 7.81 1.86
CA VAL A 48 7.55 8.23 2.07
C VAL A 48 8.00 8.99 0.83
N PRO A 49 8.56 10.21 0.98
CA PRO A 49 9.06 10.95 -0.17
C PRO A 49 10.08 10.16 -0.98
N GLU A 50 10.09 10.40 -2.29
CA GLU A 50 11.03 9.75 -3.20
C GLU A 50 12.49 9.97 -2.75
N GLY A 51 13.30 8.91 -2.85
CA GLY A 51 14.69 8.92 -2.41
C GLY A 51 14.90 8.70 -0.91
N GLN A 52 13.83 8.62 -0.10
CA GLN A 52 13.92 8.34 1.35
C GLN A 52 13.57 6.90 1.73
N TRP A 53 13.22 6.08 0.75
CA TRP A 53 13.12 4.63 0.88
C TRP A 53 14.22 3.99 0.04
N GLY A 54 14.96 3.00 0.57
CA GLY A 54 15.96 2.29 -0.20
C GLY A 54 15.95 0.78 -0.05
N ILE A 55 16.51 0.09 -1.04
CA ILE A 55 16.78 -1.35 -1.03
C ILE A 55 18.19 -1.59 -1.57
N ALA A 56 18.95 -2.50 -0.95
CA ALA A 56 20.32 -2.82 -1.36
C ALA A 56 21.25 -1.60 -1.52
N GLY A 57 21.07 -0.55 -0.69
CA GLY A 57 21.85 0.69 -0.75
C GLY A 57 21.43 1.68 -1.84
N GLN A 58 20.38 1.38 -2.62
CA GLN A 58 19.83 2.28 -3.63
C GLN A 58 18.59 2.98 -3.08
N ALA A 59 18.62 4.32 -3.07
CA ALA A 59 17.44 5.13 -2.80
C ALA A 59 16.48 5.05 -3.99
N LEU A 60 15.24 4.68 -3.72
CA LEU A 60 14.22 4.41 -4.72
C LEU A 60 13.41 5.66 -5.05
N THR A 61 13.15 5.84 -6.34
CA THR A 61 12.20 6.83 -6.86
C THR A 61 10.97 6.11 -7.39
N ALA A 62 9.86 6.83 -7.58
CA ALA A 62 8.67 6.26 -8.18
C ALA A 62 8.97 5.69 -9.58
N GLY A 63 9.75 6.42 -10.37
CA GLY A 63 10.18 6.00 -11.70
C GLY A 63 10.95 4.67 -11.71
N MET A 64 11.81 4.43 -10.72
CA MET A 64 12.53 3.16 -10.58
C MET A 64 11.56 2.00 -10.28
N VAL A 65 10.59 2.21 -9.38
CA VAL A 65 9.59 1.18 -9.06
C VAL A 65 8.72 0.86 -10.27
N HIS A 66 8.29 1.87 -11.03
CA HIS A 66 7.54 1.68 -12.27
C HIS A 66 8.33 0.89 -13.33
N GLN A 67 9.64 1.09 -13.41
CA GLN A 67 10.50 0.29 -14.28
C GLN A 67 10.59 -1.18 -13.82
N MET A 68 10.70 -1.42 -12.51
CA MET A 68 10.73 -2.78 -11.94
C MET A 68 9.42 -3.53 -12.22
N GLN A 69 8.27 -2.88 -12.08
CA GLN A 69 6.96 -3.49 -12.36
C GLN A 69 6.78 -3.92 -13.82
N ARG A 70 7.41 -3.22 -14.78
CA ARG A 70 7.36 -3.56 -16.21
C ARG A 70 8.32 -4.69 -16.60
N ALA A 71 9.32 -4.97 -15.74
CA ALA A 71 10.33 -6.00 -15.97
C ALA A 71 9.95 -7.36 -15.35
N ALA A 72 8.90 -7.40 -14.54
CA ALA A 72 8.32 -8.60 -13.92
C ALA A 72 7.17 -9.16 -14.77
#